data_AF-A0A316G1U6-F1
#
_entry.id   AF-A0A316G1U6-F1
#
_cell.length_a   1.000
_cell.length_b   1.000
_cell.length_c   1.000
_cell.angle_alpha   90.00
_cell.angle_beta   90.00
_cell.angle_gamma   90.00
#
_symmetry.space_group_name_H-M   'P 1'
#
loop_
_entity.id
_entity.type
_entity.pdbx_description
1 polymer ?
#
loop_
_entity_poly.entity_id
_entity_poly.type
_entity_poly.pdbx_seq_one_letter_code
_entity_poly.pdbx_strand_id
1 'polypeptide(L)' 'MAQSPTTKSAKLKNMLARPNGASLDALCKATGWQKHSVRAAIPSVRKAGHTVIREANGDKGPVYRLVATESDSQ' A
#
# COMPACT_ATOMS: atom_id res chain seq x y z
N MET A 1 -3.24 17.66 -12.15
CA MET A 1 -4.50 16.89 -11.94
C MET A 1 -4.71 16.72 -10.44
N ALA A 2 -5.94 16.89 -9.96
CA ALA A 2 -6.30 17.27 -8.59
C ALA A 2 -5.87 16.28 -7.49
N GLN A 3 -5.10 16.77 -6.51
CA GLN A 3 -4.90 16.12 -5.22
C GLN A 3 -5.87 16.74 -4.20
N SER A 4 -6.99 16.05 -3.92
CA SER A 4 -7.81 16.14 -2.69
C SER A 4 -9.02 15.20 -2.87
N PRO A 5 -9.48 14.44 -1.86
CA PRO A 5 -9.25 14.58 -0.43
C PRO A 5 -8.40 13.43 0.16
N THR A 6 -8.02 13.56 1.42
CA THR A 6 -7.39 12.56 2.30
C THR A 6 -8.21 11.26 2.39
N THR A 7 -8.26 10.48 1.32
CA THR A 7 -8.93 9.19 1.29
C THR A 7 -8.03 8.17 1.99
N LYS A 8 -8.61 7.29 2.80
CA LYS A 8 -7.90 6.20 3.48
C LYS A 8 -7.05 5.38 2.49
N SER A 9 -7.46 5.32 1.22
CA SER A 9 -6.73 4.78 0.08
C SER A 9 -5.40 5.49 -0.20
N ALA A 10 -5.37 6.82 -0.20
CA ALA A 10 -4.14 7.60 -0.36
C ALA A 10 -3.17 7.36 0.80
N LYS A 11 -3.68 7.28 2.04
CA LYS A 11 -2.88 6.94 3.22
C LYS A 11 -2.25 5.54 3.09
N LEU A 12 -3.03 4.55 2.62
CA LEU A 12 -2.52 3.20 2.33
C LEU A 12 -1.41 3.22 1.27
N LYS A 13 -1.60 3.95 0.16
CA LYS A 13 -0.58 4.10 -0.88
C LYS A 13 0.71 4.72 -0.32
N ASN A 14 0.61 5.82 0.42
CA ASN A 14 1.77 6.46 1.04
C ASN A 14 2.51 5.54 2.02
N MET A 15 1.78 4.68 2.75
CA MET A 15 2.41 3.70 3.64
C MET A 15 3.11 2.59 2.87
N LEU A 16 2.51 2.10 1.78
CA LEU A 16 3.15 1.09 0.93
C LEU A 16 4.33 1.66 0.13
N ALA A 17 4.33 2.96 -0.17
CA ALA A 17 5.39 3.68 -0.90
C ALA A 17 6.66 3.84 -0.05
N ARG A 18 6.58 3.58 1.26
CA ARG A 18 7.75 3.58 2.13
C ARG A 18 8.69 2.44 1.76
N PRO A 19 10.02 2.65 1.86
CA PRO A 19 11.01 1.62 1.58
C PRO A 19 10.88 0.38 2.48
N ASN A 20 10.30 0.53 3.67
CA ASN A 20 10.05 -0.61 4.57
C ASN A 20 8.78 -1.40 4.21
N GLY A 21 7.90 -0.86 3.36
CA GLY A 21 6.57 -1.38 3.13
C GLY A 21 5.67 -1.29 4.38
N ALA A 22 4.56 -2.02 4.35
CA ALA A 22 3.65 -2.14 5.49
C ALA A 22 3.02 -3.53 5.56
N SER A 23 2.90 -4.07 6.77
CA SER A 23 2.16 -5.31 7.01
C SER A 23 0.65 -5.06 6.94
N LEU A 24 -0.10 -6.14 6.71
CA LEU A 24 -1.55 -6.07 6.60
C LEU A 24 -2.19 -5.52 7.90
N ASP A 25 -1.68 -5.92 9.06
CA ASP A 25 -2.11 -5.38 10.37
C ASP A 25 -1.75 -3.90 10.56
N ALA A 26 -0.58 -3.45 10.11
CA ALA A 26 -0.20 -2.03 10.16
C ALA A 26 -1.10 -1.16 9.26
N LEU A 27 -1.42 -1.66 8.07
CA LEU A 27 -2.35 -1.00 7.15
C LEU A 27 -3.75 -0.92 7.74
N CYS A 28 -4.25 -2.01 8.33
CA CYS A 28 -5.54 -2.02 9.03
C CYS A 28 -5.57 -0.99 10.16
N LYS A 29 -4.55 -0.95 11.03
CA LYS A 29 -4.48 0.01 12.15
C LYS A 29 -4.43 1.46 11.68
N ALA A 30 -3.65 1.75 10.65
CA ALA A 30 -3.47 3.12 10.18
C ALA A 30 -4.65 3.67 9.38
N THR A 31 -5.38 2.80 8.68
CA THR A 31 -6.56 3.15 7.86
C THR A 31 -7.89 2.94 8.58
N GLY A 32 -7.90 2.11 9.63
CA GLY A 32 -9.11 1.60 10.27
C GLY A 32 -9.88 0.59 9.40
N TRP A 33 -9.25 0.03 8.36
CA TRP A 33 -9.88 -0.94 7.48
C TRP A 33 -9.72 -2.37 7.97
N GLN A 34 -10.67 -3.23 7.57
CA GLN A 34 -10.57 -4.66 7.79
C GLN A 34 -9.60 -5.30 6.80
N LYS A 35 -9.10 -6.50 7.16
CA LYS A 35 -8.10 -7.24 6.40
C LYS A 35 -8.54 -7.48 4.94
N HIS A 36 -9.83 -7.75 4.72
CA HIS A 36 -10.36 -7.97 3.38
C HIS A 36 -10.38 -6.68 2.53
N SER A 37 -10.67 -5.52 3.11
CA SER A 37 -10.70 -4.24 2.39
C SER A 37 -9.28 -3.80 1.99
N VAL A 38 -8.30 -4.00 2.88
CA VAL A 38 -6.88 -3.76 2.56
C VAL A 38 -6.42 -4.65 1.42
N ARG A 39 -6.82 -5.94 1.42
CA ARG A 39 -6.53 -6.87 0.32
C ARG A 39 -7.18 -6.43 -0.99
N ALA A 40 -8.42 -5.91 -0.96
CA ALA A 40 -9.09 -5.39 -2.14
C ALA A 40 -8.41 -4.10 -2.69
N ALA A 41 -7.78 -3.31 -1.81
CA ALA A 41 -7.02 -2.13 -2.21
C ALA A 41 -5.67 -2.47 -2.89
N ILE A 42 -5.02 -3.57 -2.54
CA ILE A 42 -3.70 -3.91 -3.12
C ILE A 42 -3.73 -4.04 -4.66
N PRO A 43 -4.68 -4.77 -5.28
CA PRO A 43 -4.84 -4.81 -6.74
C PRO A 43 -5.14 -3.45 -7.37
N SER A 44 -5.86 -2.55 -6.68
CA SER A 44 -6.16 -1.22 -7.23
C SER A 44 -4.91 -0.34 -7.27
N VAL A 45 -3.97 -0.52 -6.34
CA VAL A 45 -2.65 0.13 -6.41
C VAL A 45 -1.82 -0.41 -7.57
N ARG A 46 -1.89 -1.73 -7.84
CA ARG A 46 -1.25 -2.33 -9.03
C ARG A 46 -1.79 -1.77 -10.34
N LYS A 47 -3.12 -1.63 -10.43
CA LYS A 47 -3.80 -1.02 -11.59
C LYS A 47 -3.47 0.46 -11.78
N ALA A 48 -3.07 1.16 -10.72
CA ALA A 48 -2.68 2.55 -10.79
C ALA A 48 -1.26 2.77 -11.35
N GLY A 49 -0.59 1.71 -11.82
CA GLY A 49 0.75 1.80 -12.41
C GLY A 49 1.90 1.56 -11.43
N HIS A 50 1.61 1.10 -10.20
CA HIS A 50 2.66 0.80 -9.23
C HIS A 50 2.85 -0.71 -9.03
N THR A 51 4.09 -1.18 -8.90
CA THR A 51 4.34 -2.59 -8.61
C THR A 51 4.26 -2.84 -7.10
N VAL A 52 3.33 -3.70 -6.66
CA VAL A 52 3.28 -4.15 -5.26
C VAL A 52 3.93 -5.51 -5.14
N ILE A 53 4.99 -5.60 -4.34
CA ILE A 53 5.58 -6.87 -3.92
C ILE A 53 5.00 -7.30 -2.58
N ARG A 54 4.85 -8.62 -2.42
CA ARG A 54 4.45 -9.25 -1.17
C ARG A 54 5.62 -10.09 -0.69
N GLU A 55 6.21 -9.69 0.42
CA GLU A 55 7.30 -10.43 1.08
C GLU A 55 6.74 -11.15 2.31
N ALA A 56 7.08 -12.42 2.47
CA ALA A 56 6.77 -13.14 3.69
C ALA A 56 7.72 -12.65 4.79
N ASN A 57 7.19 -12.05 5.86
CA ASN A 57 7.99 -11.53 6.95
C ASN A 57 7.79 -12.39 8.20
N GLY A 58 8.27 -13.63 8.13
CA GLY A 58 8.25 -14.63 9.20
C GLY A 58 6.94 -14.66 10.01
N ASP A 59 7.08 -14.60 11.34
CA ASP A 59 5.97 -14.65 12.31
C ASP A 59 5.01 -13.45 12.23
N LYS A 60 5.40 -12.35 11.60
CA LYS A 60 4.61 -11.10 11.56
C LYS A 60 3.67 -11.04 10.35
N GLY A 61 3.67 -12.08 9.52
CA GLY A 61 2.83 -12.19 8.33
C GLY A 61 3.39 -11.43 7.12
N PRO A 62 2.67 -11.44 6.00
CA PRO A 62 3.16 -10.84 4.76
C PRO A 62 3.19 -9.31 4.85
N VAL A 63 4.32 -8.74 4.43
CA VAL A 63 4.53 -7.30 4.23
C VAL A 63 4.34 -6.97 2.76
N TYR A 64 3.64 -5.87 2.50
CA TYR A 64 3.42 -5.34 1.17
C TYR A 64 4.26 -4.10 0.98
N ARG A 65 5.01 -4.01 -0.12
CA ARG A 65 5.84 -2.85 -0.45
C ARG A 65 5.54 -2.43 -1.89
N LEU A 66 5.48 -1.13 -2.14
CA LEU A 66 5.53 -0.60 -3.50
C LEU A 66 6.99 -0.58 -3.95
N VAL A 67 7.25 -1.30 -5.02
CA VAL A 67 8.43 -1.09 -5.85
C VAL A 67 8.03 0.06 -6.76
N ALA A 68 8.49 1.26 -6.43
CA ALA A 68 8.44 2.37 -7.35
C ALA A 68 9.19 1.92 -8.61
N THR A 69 8.46 1.63 -9.68
CA THR A 69 9.06 1.55 -11.00
C THR A 69 9.51 2.96 -11.33
N GLU A 70 10.80 3.14 -11.59
CA GLU A 70 11.45 4.42 -11.89
C GLU A 70 10.66 5.21 -12.95
N SER A 71 9.73 6.05 -12.50
CA SER A 71 9.04 7.08 -13.29
C SER A 71 8.37 8.11 -12.36
N ASP A 72 8.84 8.24 -11.12
CA ASP A 72 8.58 9.45 -10.33
C ASP A 72 9.60 10.52 -10.77
N SER A 73 9.37 11.03 -11.96
CA SER A 73 9.95 12.27 -12.49
C SER A 73 8.79 13.07 -13.03
N GLN A 74 8.14 13.84 -12.16
CA GLN A 74 7.31 14.97 -12.54
C GLN A 74 7.22 16.01 -11.41
#